data_AF-A0A534LHA8-F1
#
_entry.id   AF-A0A534LHA8-F1
#
_cell.length_a   1.000
_cell.length_b   1.000
_cell.length_c   1.000
_cell.angle_alpha   90.00
_cell.angle_beta   90.00
_cell.angle_gamma   90.00
#
_symmetry.space_group_name_H-M   'P 1'
#
loop_
_entity.id
_entity.type
_entity.pdbx_description
1 polymer ?
#
loop_
_entity_poly.entity_id
_entity_poly.type
_entity_poly.pdbx_seq_one_letter_code
_entity_poly.pdbx_strand_id
1 'polypeptide(L)'
;MKVAVFVIGLVLLVIGLLGAAYGWFVATGLETTHAFACGPGGPGEPYPGWCAALLSSASGYRTFAYGMVALFSVGVVLSVAGGIMKDVPSAPTMMMAPPPIPPQGALHNCKNCGRSMPTTDRFCPSCGTAQW
;
A
#
# COMPACT_ATOMS: atom_id res chain seq x y z
N MET A 1 12.90 -0.27 16.13
CA MET A 1 11.48 -0.21 15.69
C MET A 1 11.35 -0.55 14.21
N LYS A 2 11.93 0.25 13.30
CA LYS A 2 11.88 0.05 11.84
C LYS A 2 12.38 -1.32 11.36
N VAL A 3 13.51 -1.79 11.90
CA VAL A 3 14.05 -3.13 11.63
C VAL A 3 13.11 -4.23 12.15
N ALA A 4 12.49 -4.05 13.32
CA ALA A 4 11.55 -5.02 13.88
C ALA A 4 10.29 -5.15 13.02
N VAL A 5 9.74 -4.05 12.51
CA VAL A 5 8.58 -4.06 11.60
C VAL A 5 8.92 -4.78 10.29
N PHE A 6 10.11 -4.55 9.73
CA PHE A 6 10.56 -5.23 8.52
C PHE A 6 10.73 -6.74 8.72
N VAL A 7 11.32 -7.16 9.84
CA VAL A 7 11.50 -8.58 10.19
C VAL A 7 10.15 -9.26 10.41
N ILE A 8 9.21 -8.62 11.12
CA ILE A 8 7.86 -9.16 11.32
C ILE A 8 7.12 -9.30 9.99
N GLY A 9 7.19 -8.30 9.12
CA GLY A 9 6.61 -8.37 7.77
C GLY A 9 7.17 -9.52 6.94
N LEU A 10 8.49 -9.73 6.98
CA LEU A 10 9.16 -10.82 6.26
C LEU A 10 8.75 -12.20 6.82
N VAL A 11 8.68 -12.35 8.15
CA VAL A 11 8.22 -13.61 8.78
C VAL A 11 6.78 -13.92 8.37
N LEU A 12 5.88 -12.93 8.40
CA LEU A 12 4.48 -13.13 7.98
C LEU A 12 4.37 -13.46 6.49
N LEU A 13 5.21 -12.85 5.64
CA LEU A 13 5.29 -13.15 4.22
C LEU A 13 5.73 -14.60 3.99
N VAL A 14 6.78 -15.06 4.67
CA VAL A 14 7.29 -16.44 4.56
C VAL A 14 6.25 -17.44 5.04
N ILE A 15 5.59 -17.18 6.17
CA ILE A 15 4.50 -18.03 6.68
C ILE A 15 3.34 -18.09 5.68
N GLY A 16 2.91 -16.95 5.14
CA GLY A 16 1.86 -16.90 4.13
C GLY A 16 2.22 -17.65 2.83
N LEU A 17 3.48 -17.57 2.40
CA LEU A 17 3.97 -18.24 1.19
C LEU A 17 4.07 -19.77 1.39
N LEU A 18 4.59 -20.21 2.54
CA LEU A 18 4.59 -21.64 2.92
C LEU A 18 3.17 -22.18 3.07
N GLY A 19 2.26 -21.40 3.66
CA GLY A 19 0.85 -21.75 3.79
C GLY A 19 0.14 -21.87 2.45
N ALA A 20 0.42 -20.98 1.50
CA ALA A 20 -0.12 -21.05 0.14
C ALA A 20 0.43 -22.26 -0.63
N ALA A 21 1.74 -22.52 -0.53
CA ALA A 21 2.35 -23.70 -1.15
C ALA A 21 1.77 -24.99 -0.56
N TYR A 22 1.62 -25.07 0.76
CA TYR A 22 1.01 -26.22 1.43
C TYR A 22 -0.45 -26.40 1.01
N GLY A 23 -1.23 -25.31 0.95
CA GLY A 23 -2.61 -25.34 0.45
C GLY A 23 -2.72 -25.85 -0.99
N TRP A 24 -1.77 -25.46 -1.86
CA TRP A 24 -1.69 -25.95 -3.23
C TRP A 24 -1.42 -27.46 -3.28
N PHE A 25 -0.42 -27.94 -2.55
CA PHE A 25 -0.09 -29.38 -2.49
C PHE A 25 -1.27 -30.21 -1.97
N VAL A 26 -1.96 -29.73 -0.95
CA VAL A 26 -3.13 -30.43 -0.38
C VAL A 26 -4.32 -30.41 -1.33
N ALA A 27 -4.58 -29.29 -2.03
CA ALA A 27 -5.64 -29.21 -3.04
C ALA A 27 -5.43 -30.25 -4.16
N THR A 28 -4.22 -30.36 -4.70
CA THR A 28 -3.90 -31.35 -5.74
C THR A 28 -4.05 -32.79 -5.21
N GLY A 29 -3.72 -33.04 -3.94
CA GLY A 29 -3.94 -34.34 -3.30
C GLY A 29 -5.42 -34.68 -3.09
N LEU A 30 -6.25 -33.69 -2.77
CA LEU A 30 -7.69 -33.87 -2.60
C LEU A 30 -8.40 -34.11 -3.94
N GLU A 31 -8.00 -33.42 -5.01
CA GLU A 31 -8.57 -33.62 -6.35
C GLU A 31 -8.30 -35.02 -6.88
N THR A 32 -7.08 -35.52 -6.68
CA THR A 32 -6.71 -36.89 -7.08
C THR A 32 -7.48 -37.92 -6.25
N THR A 33 -7.46 -37.82 -4.92
CA THR A 33 -8.17 -38.78 -4.05
C THR A 33 -9.69 -38.77 -4.24
N HIS A 34 -10.30 -37.60 -4.48
CA HIS A 34 -11.75 -37.49 -4.74
C HIS A 34 -12.13 -38.07 -6.11
N ALA A 35 -11.29 -37.89 -7.13
CA ALA A 35 -11.53 -38.46 -8.46
C ALA A 35 -11.40 -40.00 -8.47
N PHE A 36 -10.44 -40.56 -7.73
CA PHE A 36 -10.24 -42.01 -7.66
C PHE A 36 -11.25 -42.72 -6.75
N ALA A 37 -11.60 -42.11 -5.62
CA ALA A 37 -12.31 -42.80 -4.56
C ALA A 37 -13.79 -42.41 -4.44
N CYS A 38 -14.20 -41.29 -5.06
CA CYS A 38 -15.60 -40.85 -5.15
C CYS A 38 -16.03 -40.60 -6.62
N GLY A 39 -15.28 -41.12 -7.60
CA GLY A 39 -15.64 -41.03 -9.03
C GLY A 39 -16.99 -41.70 -9.33
N PRO A 40 -17.67 -41.35 -10.44
CA PRO A 40 -19.01 -41.84 -10.75
C PRO A 40 -18.98 -43.35 -11.02
N GLY A 41 -19.15 -44.15 -9.98
CA GLY A 41 -19.37 -45.59 -10.06
C GLY A 41 -20.78 -45.85 -10.57
N GLY A 42 -20.97 -45.79 -11.90
CA GLY A 42 -22.19 -46.20 -12.59
C GLY A 42 -23.52 -45.58 -12.10
N PRO A 43 -24.64 -45.86 -12.79
CA PRO A 43 -25.96 -45.47 -12.32
C PRO A 43 -26.45 -46.48 -11.28
N GLY A 44 -26.33 -46.16 -9.99
CA GLY A 44 -26.99 -46.92 -8.91
C GLY A 44 -26.16 -47.24 -7.67
N GLU A 45 -24.87 -46.90 -7.63
CA GLU A 45 -24.04 -47.18 -6.46
C GLU A 45 -24.23 -46.11 -5.37
N PRO A 46 -24.51 -46.48 -4.11
CA PRO A 46 -24.73 -45.52 -3.04
C PRO A 46 -23.43 -44.75 -2.70
N TYR A 47 -23.52 -43.42 -2.67
CA TYR A 47 -22.40 -42.54 -2.34
C TYR A 47 -21.88 -42.85 -0.92
N PRO A 48 -20.63 -43.29 -0.75
CA PRO A 48 -20.18 -43.80 0.53
C PRO A 48 -20.01 -42.65 1.55
N GLY A 49 -20.50 -42.85 2.77
CA GLY A 49 -20.61 -41.79 3.78
C GLY A 49 -19.28 -41.15 4.20
N TRP A 50 -18.15 -41.81 3.97
CA TRP A 50 -16.81 -41.25 4.24
C TRP A 50 -16.40 -40.19 3.21
N CYS A 51 -16.98 -40.17 2.00
CA CYS A 51 -16.77 -39.07 1.05
C CYS A 51 -17.33 -37.74 1.59
N ALA A 52 -18.41 -37.76 2.38
CA ALA A 52 -18.92 -36.54 3.04
C ALA A 52 -17.91 -35.96 4.05
N ALA A 53 -17.11 -36.80 4.71
CA ALA A 53 -16.05 -36.36 5.61
C ALA A 53 -14.87 -35.70 4.84
N LEU A 54 -14.61 -36.14 3.61
CA LEU A 54 -13.64 -35.49 2.72
C LEU A 54 -14.11 -34.11 2.25
N LEU A 55 -15.40 -33.95 1.91
CA LEU A 55 -15.94 -32.62 1.59
C LEU A 55 -15.89 -31.67 2.79
N SER A 56 -16.12 -32.18 4.00
CA SER A 56 -15.99 -31.38 5.23
C SER A 56 -14.55 -30.90 5.43
N SER A 57 -13.57 -31.80 5.22
CA SER A 57 -12.15 -31.46 5.24
C SER A 57 -11.79 -30.41 4.19
N ALA A 58 -12.32 -30.54 2.96
CA ALA A 58 -12.10 -29.59 1.86
C ALA A 58 -12.57 -28.16 2.20
N SER A 59 -13.67 -28.02 2.96
CA SER A 59 -14.14 -26.72 3.43
C SER A 59 -13.17 -26.07 4.44
N GLY A 60 -12.56 -26.88 5.32
CA GLY A 60 -11.54 -26.43 6.26
C GLY A 60 -10.30 -25.89 5.55
N TYR A 61 -9.86 -26.55 4.48
CA TYR A 61 -8.70 -26.11 3.69
C TYR A 61 -8.94 -24.79 2.97
N ARG A 62 -10.17 -24.50 2.52
CA ARG A 62 -10.50 -23.17 1.94
C ARG A 62 -10.36 -22.06 2.97
N THR A 63 -10.86 -22.28 4.19
CA THR A 63 -10.73 -21.31 5.28
C THR A 63 -9.26 -21.07 5.66
N PHE A 64 -8.45 -22.13 5.74
CA PHE A 64 -7.01 -22.01 5.94
C PHE A 64 -6.33 -21.27 4.78
N ALA A 65 -6.71 -21.53 3.53
CA ALA A 65 -6.17 -20.83 2.37
C ALA A 65 -6.47 -19.32 2.42
N TYR A 66 -7.71 -18.93 2.74
CA TYR A 66 -8.05 -17.52 2.93
C TYR A 66 -7.27 -16.88 4.09
N GLY A 67 -7.08 -17.63 5.20
CA GLY A 67 -6.25 -17.19 6.31
C GLY A 67 -4.79 -16.94 5.92
N MET A 68 -4.20 -17.83 5.10
CA MET A 68 -2.82 -17.69 4.64
C MET A 68 -2.66 -16.55 3.62
N VAL A 69 -3.64 -16.33 2.75
CA VAL A 69 -3.67 -15.18 1.83
C VAL A 69 -3.76 -13.87 2.61
N ALA A 70 -4.57 -13.82 3.67
CA ALA A 70 -4.67 -12.64 4.53
C ALA A 70 -3.36 -12.37 5.29
N LEU A 71 -2.69 -13.40 5.81
CA LEU A 71 -1.38 -13.25 6.45
C LEU A 71 -0.31 -12.78 5.46
N PHE A 72 -0.32 -13.32 4.24
CA PHE A 72 0.59 -12.90 3.19
C PHE A 72 0.40 -11.42 2.82
N SER A 73 -0.85 -10.97 2.64
CA SER A 73 -1.14 -9.58 2.31
C SER A 73 -0.72 -8.63 3.43
N VAL A 74 -0.96 -9.00 4.69
CA VAL A 74 -0.47 -8.25 5.87
C VAL A 74 1.06 -8.22 5.90
N GLY A 75 1.73 -9.34 5.64
CA GLY A 75 3.19 -9.41 5.53
C GLY A 75 3.75 -8.49 4.45
N VAL A 76 3.16 -8.49 3.25
CA VAL A 76 3.54 -7.59 2.15
C VAL A 76 3.36 -6.13 2.54
N VAL A 77 2.21 -5.76 3.12
CA VAL A 77 1.95 -4.37 3.54
C VAL A 77 2.96 -3.92 4.60
N LEU A 78 3.27 -4.76 5.59
CA LEU A 78 4.26 -4.45 6.62
C LEU A 78 5.69 -4.39 6.07
N SER A 79 6.07 -5.28 5.14
CA SER A 79 7.37 -5.25 4.49
C SER A 79 7.56 -4.01 3.62
N VAL A 80 6.54 -3.63 2.83
CA VAL A 80 6.54 -2.39 2.05
C VAL A 80 6.63 -1.21 3.00
N ALA A 81 5.72 -1.09 3.97
CA ALA A 81 5.72 0.00 4.96
C ALA A 81 7.07 0.11 5.71
N GLY A 82 7.67 -1.03 6.07
CA GLY A 82 9.02 -1.10 6.67
C GLY A 82 10.12 -0.56 5.75
N GLY A 83 10.00 -0.81 4.45
CA GLY A 83 10.93 -0.34 3.40
C GLY A 83 10.78 1.14 3.06
N ILE A 84 9.55 1.64 2.88
CA ILE A 84 9.27 3.05 2.57
C ILE A 84 9.36 3.97 3.79
N MET A 85 9.50 3.44 5.01
CA MET A 85 9.78 4.30 6.18
C MET A 85 11.14 5.01 6.10
N LYS A 86 12.00 4.77 5.09
CA LYS A 86 13.07 5.73 4.72
C LYS A 86 12.40 6.87 3.95
N ASP A 87 12.10 7.92 4.70
CA ASP A 87 11.73 9.25 4.24
C ASP A 87 10.44 9.27 3.41
N VAL A 88 9.32 9.56 4.08
CA VAL A 88 8.34 10.44 3.46
C VAL A 88 8.99 11.82 3.52
N PRO A 89 9.65 12.36 2.46
CA PRO A 89 9.78 13.80 2.39
C PRO A 89 8.35 14.31 2.45
N SER A 90 8.03 15.04 3.51
CA SER A 90 6.77 15.73 3.67
C SER A 90 6.47 16.51 2.40
N ALA A 91 5.55 15.99 1.60
CA ALA A 91 5.11 16.50 0.30
C ALA A 91 6.21 16.55 -0.80
N PRO A 92 5.82 16.49 -2.09
CA PRO A 92 6.47 17.36 -3.06
C PRO A 92 6.17 18.78 -2.59
N THR A 93 7.03 19.31 -1.72
CA THR A 93 7.22 20.76 -1.72
C THR A 93 7.64 21.05 -3.15
N MET A 94 6.70 21.55 -3.95
CA MET A 94 7.02 22.47 -5.02
C MET A 94 7.94 23.49 -4.34
N MET A 95 9.25 23.27 -4.43
CA MET A 95 10.27 24.19 -3.98
C MET A 95 10.09 25.40 -4.89
N MET A 96 9.15 26.26 -4.51
CA MET A 96 9.22 27.65 -4.91
C MET A 96 10.52 28.11 -4.26
N ALA A 97 11.58 28.21 -5.06
CA ALA A 97 12.80 28.87 -4.67
C ALA A 97 12.38 30.19 -3.98
N PRO A 98 12.95 30.52 -2.80
CA PRO A 98 12.66 31.81 -2.18
C PRO A 98 12.87 32.89 -3.24
N PRO A 99 11.91 33.82 -3.42
CA PRO A 99 12.06 34.86 -4.43
C PRO A 99 13.37 35.61 -4.16
N PRO A 100 14.11 36.00 -5.22
CA PRO A 100 15.36 36.72 -5.07
C PRO A 100 15.11 37.95 -4.19
N ILE A 101 15.76 37.98 -3.04
CA ILE A 101 15.71 39.10 -2.10
C ILE A 101 16.22 40.32 -2.88
N PRO A 102 15.37 41.33 -3.15
CA PRO A 102 15.83 42.51 -3.85
C PRO A 102 16.87 43.23 -2.98
N PRO A 103 17.91 43.83 -3.59
CA PRO A 103 18.96 44.55 -2.87
C PRO A 103 18.34 45.61 -1.95
N GLN A 104 18.74 45.58 -0.68
CA GLN A 104 18.12 46.26 0.48
C GLN A 104 18.28 47.80 0.47
N GLY A 105 18.34 48.44 -0.70
CA GLY A 105 18.80 49.83 -0.80
C GLY A 105 17.99 50.78 -1.67
N ALA A 106 16.93 50.33 -2.35
CA ALA A 106 16.15 51.22 -3.23
C ALA A 106 14.67 51.17 -2.86
N LEU A 107 14.30 51.86 -1.78
CA LEU A 107 12.91 52.25 -1.56
C LEU A 107 12.64 53.58 -2.27
N HIS A 108 11.49 53.68 -2.91
CA HIS A 108 10.96 54.92 -3.45
C HIS A 108 9.57 55.17 -2.88
N ASN A 109 9.11 56.42 -2.94
CA ASN A 109 7.77 56.77 -2.50
C ASN A 109 6.80 56.66 -3.67
N CYS A 110 5.65 56.04 -3.43
CA CYS A 110 4.55 55.96 -4.38
C CYS A 110 4.09 57.37 -4.78
N LYS A 111 4.00 57.64 -6.10
CA LYS A 111 3.58 58.94 -6.65
C LYS A 111 2.13 59.33 -6.28
N ASN A 112 1.30 58.36 -5.89
CA ASN A 112 -0.12 58.56 -5.59
C ASN A 112 -0.39 58.69 -4.07
N CYS A 113 0.10 57.75 -3.26
CA CYS A 113 -0.20 57.70 -1.83
C CYS A 113 0.98 58.06 -0.91
N GLY A 114 2.16 58.30 -1.46
CA GLY A 114 3.36 58.73 -0.72
C GLY A 114 4.02 57.62 0.12
N ARG A 115 3.51 56.39 0.09
CA ARG A 115 4.04 55.27 0.89
C ARG A 115 5.36 54.77 0.32
N SER A 116 6.31 54.45 1.19
CA SER A 116 7.60 53.87 0.82
C SER A 116 7.42 52.42 0.37
N MET A 117 7.98 52.08 -0.79
CA MET A 117 7.89 50.76 -1.42
C MET A 117 9.20 50.42 -2.14
N PRO A 118 9.55 49.13 -2.26
CA PRO A 118 10.77 48.74 -2.98
C PRO A 118 10.65 49.06 -4.47
N THR A 119 11.75 49.51 -5.11
CA THR A 119 11.79 49.80 -6.56
C THR A 119 11.59 48.57 -7.45
N THR A 120 11.63 47.36 -6.89
CA THR A 120 11.29 46.14 -7.63
C THR A 120 9.79 45.98 -7.86
N ASP A 121 8.96 46.63 -7.05
CA ASP A 121 7.51 46.53 -7.17
C ASP A 121 7.00 47.51 -8.22
N ARG A 122 6.40 46.98 -9.29
CA ARG A 122 5.75 47.77 -10.35
C ARG A 122 4.42 48.40 -9.91
N PHE A 123 3.86 47.91 -8.81
CA PHE A 123 2.57 48.31 -8.28
C PHE A 123 2.69 48.63 -6.80
N CYS A 124 2.02 49.69 -6.34
CA CYS A 124 2.03 50.03 -4.93
C CYS A 124 1.17 49.05 -4.14
N PRO A 125 1.71 48.35 -3.12
CA PRO A 125 0.94 47.38 -2.33
C PRO A 125 -0.16 48.02 -1.47
N SER A 126 -0.13 49.34 -1.25
CA SER A 126 -1.14 50.03 -0.45
C SER A 126 -2.29 50.62 -1.27
N CYS A 127 -2.03 51.11 -2.49
CA CYS A 127 -3.07 51.75 -3.31
C CYS A 127 -3.30 51.10 -4.68
N GLY A 128 -2.54 50.06 -5.03
CA GLY A 128 -2.64 49.34 -6.30
C GLY A 128 -2.20 50.14 -7.53
N THR A 129 -1.78 51.40 -7.37
CA THR A 129 -1.35 52.25 -8.48
C THR A 129 0.02 51.81 -9.00
N ALA A 130 0.13 51.67 -10.32
CA ALA A 130 1.37 51.31 -10.96
C ALA A 130 2.39 52.48 -11.00
N GLN A 131 3.67 52.17 -10.87
CA GLN A 131 4.75 53.16 -10.63
C GLN A 131 5.78 53.26 -11.77
N TRP A 132 5.36 53.01 -13.02
CA TRP A 132 6.25 53.21 -14.18
C TRP A 132 6.65 54.68 -14.41
#